data_AF-A0A0X2NN53-F1
#
_entry.id   AF-A0A0X2NN53-F1
#
_cell.length_a   1.000
_cell.length_b   1.000
_cell.length_c   1.000
_cell.angle_alpha   90.00
_cell.angle_beta   90.00
_cell.angle_gamma   90.00
#
_symmetry.space_group_name_H-M   'P 1'
#
loop_
_entity.id
_entity.type
_entity.pdbx_description
1 polymer ?
#
loop_
_entity_poly.entity_id
_entity_poly.type
_entity_poly.pdbx_seq_one_letter_code
_entity_poly.pdbx_strand_id
1 'polypeptide(L)'
;MPDESTESAESSKAPKLTKKQRRKAAQRKQLLMFLGVIVLVAAVAGAVLGIQKYMDSRDGTKPADLRVTAVSADGGETELAPWSIWADGDERTNDEDPSTLDIPADGEITLKLPSDVYDHDWTLLQVYDDEGANSSSSYAANEAKEVTIEGSSSLTDDDGNHPRLIGVEIQSVLIDDSGDEEEPVVAVWSIAPKK
;
A
#
# COMPACT_ATOMS: atom_id res chain seq x y z
N MET A 1 -55.12 26.78 71.22
CA MET A 1 -54.50 27.44 70.05
C MET A 1 -53.66 28.58 70.60
N PRO A 2 -52.37 28.75 70.23
CA PRO A 2 -51.74 28.34 68.97
C PRO A 2 -50.35 27.65 69.08
N ASP A 3 -49.88 27.21 67.91
CA ASP A 3 -48.51 26.99 67.39
C ASP A 3 -47.39 26.37 68.22
N GLU A 4 -46.85 25.26 67.70
CA GLU A 4 -45.41 25.23 67.38
C GLU A 4 -45.14 24.24 66.23
N SER A 5 -44.93 24.79 65.05
CA SER A 5 -44.31 24.09 63.91
C SER A 5 -42.81 24.30 64.02
N THR A 6 -42.00 23.23 64.10
CA THR A 6 -40.65 23.29 63.52
C THR A 6 -40.12 21.89 63.18
N GLU A 7 -40.11 21.65 61.89
CA GLU A 7 -39.30 20.67 61.17
C GLU A 7 -37.81 20.92 61.46
N SER A 8 -37.03 19.87 61.69
CA SER A 8 -35.57 19.94 61.66
C SER A 8 -35.01 18.70 60.96
N ALA A 9 -34.44 18.96 59.79
CA ALA A 9 -33.81 18.02 58.89
C ALA A 9 -32.60 17.31 59.51
N GLU A 10 -32.58 15.98 59.45
CA GLU A 10 -31.37 15.19 59.68
C GLU A 10 -30.55 15.06 58.39
N SER A 11 -29.49 15.86 58.30
CA SER A 11 -28.42 15.68 57.31
C SER A 11 -27.46 14.58 57.77
N SER A 12 -27.58 13.39 57.19
CA SER A 12 -26.64 12.28 57.37
C SER A 12 -25.26 12.64 56.79
N LYS A 13 -24.26 12.86 57.66
CA LYS A 13 -22.85 13.06 57.27
C LYS A 13 -22.13 11.71 57.25
N ALA A 14 -21.64 11.32 56.08
CA ALA A 14 -20.81 10.12 55.90
C ALA A 14 -19.51 10.15 56.74
N PRO A 15 -19.04 9.00 57.25
CA PRO A 15 -17.91 8.94 58.18
C PRO A 15 -16.56 9.27 57.50
N LYS A 16 -15.75 10.10 58.15
CA LYS A 16 -14.43 10.55 57.65
C LYS A 16 -13.35 9.47 57.90
N LEU A 17 -12.81 8.90 56.83
CA LEU A 17 -11.70 7.92 56.86
C LEU A 17 -10.45 8.44 57.60
N THR A 18 -9.79 7.59 58.39
CA THR A 18 -8.58 7.92 59.16
C THR A 18 -7.33 8.10 58.28
N LYS A 19 -6.32 8.90 58.71
CA LYS A 19 -5.10 9.19 57.93
C LYS A 19 -4.34 7.93 57.47
N LYS A 20 -4.28 6.88 58.30
CA LYS A 20 -3.66 5.58 57.96
C LYS A 20 -4.43 4.82 56.87
N GLN A 21 -5.77 4.84 56.93
CA GLN A 21 -6.64 4.21 55.93
C GLN A 21 -6.57 4.96 54.59
N ARG A 22 -6.50 6.30 54.60
CA ARG A 22 -6.29 7.12 53.40
C ARG A 22 -4.94 6.83 52.74
N ARG A 23 -3.87 6.66 53.53
CA ARG A 23 -2.53 6.32 53.01
C ARG A 23 -2.48 4.92 52.36
N LYS A 24 -3.05 3.90 52.99
CA LYS A 24 -3.15 2.56 52.38
C LYS A 24 -4.03 2.54 51.12
N ALA A 25 -5.13 3.29 51.11
CA ALA A 25 -5.98 3.42 49.92
C ALA A 25 -5.26 4.12 48.76
N ALA A 26 -4.50 5.19 49.05
CA ALA A 26 -3.66 5.87 48.07
C ALA A 26 -2.55 4.96 47.53
N GLN A 27 -1.86 4.21 48.41
CA GLN A 27 -0.84 3.23 48.00
C GLN A 27 -1.41 2.10 47.13
N ARG A 28 -2.62 1.60 47.46
CA ARG A 28 -3.31 0.58 46.66
C ARG A 28 -3.75 1.14 45.30
N LYS A 29 -4.23 2.38 45.25
CA LYS A 29 -4.59 3.07 44.00
C LYS A 29 -3.36 3.29 43.11
N GLN A 30 -2.24 3.71 43.70
CA GLN A 30 -0.98 3.90 42.99
C GLN A 30 -0.41 2.58 42.48
N LEU A 31 -0.50 1.50 43.27
CA LEU A 31 -0.11 0.16 42.84
C LEU A 31 -0.98 -0.35 41.68
N LEU A 32 -2.31 -0.21 41.78
CA LEU A 32 -3.23 -0.59 40.70
C LEU A 32 -2.99 0.22 39.42
N MET A 33 -2.69 1.51 39.56
CA MET A 33 -2.34 2.37 38.43
C MET A 33 -1.04 1.93 37.77
N PHE A 34 -0.01 1.60 38.57
CA PHE A 34 1.26 1.07 38.07
C PHE A 34 1.08 -0.27 37.35
N LEU A 35 0.29 -1.18 37.92
CA LEU A 35 -0.04 -2.48 37.31
C LEU A 35 -0.82 -2.29 36.00
N GLY A 36 -1.75 -1.33 35.96
CA GLY A 36 -2.47 -0.95 34.74
C GLY A 36 -1.54 -0.45 33.64
N VAL A 37 -0.53 0.36 33.98
CA VAL A 37 0.49 0.81 33.03
C VAL A 37 1.29 -0.37 32.47
N ILE A 38 1.70 -1.32 33.31
CA ILE A 38 2.43 -2.52 32.84
C ILE A 38 1.59 -3.33 31.86
N VAL A 39 0.31 -3.58 32.18
CA VAL A 39 -0.59 -4.35 31.31
C VAL A 39 -0.81 -3.62 29.98
N LEU A 40 -0.98 -2.30 30.01
CA LEU A 40 -1.12 -1.49 28.81
C LEU A 40 0.14 -1.58 27.92
N VAL A 41 1.32 -1.44 28.52
CA VAL A 41 2.61 -1.55 27.79
C VAL A 41 2.76 -2.94 27.17
N ALA A 42 2.45 -4.00 27.91
CA ALA A 42 2.52 -5.36 27.39
C ALA A 42 1.53 -5.60 26.24
N ALA A 43 0.31 -5.04 26.33
CA ALA A 43 -0.68 -5.13 25.27
C ALA A 43 -0.22 -4.41 24.00
N VAL A 44 0.32 -3.19 24.12
CA VAL A 44 0.87 -2.44 22.98
C VAL A 44 2.07 -3.16 22.37
N ALA A 45 3.02 -3.62 23.19
CA ALA A 45 4.17 -4.38 22.70
C ALA A 45 3.74 -5.67 21.98
N GLY A 46 2.77 -6.40 22.54
CA GLY A 46 2.22 -7.60 21.90
C GLY A 46 1.54 -7.31 20.56
N ALA A 47 0.80 -6.20 20.46
CA ALA A 47 0.19 -5.77 19.21
C ALA A 47 1.25 -5.39 18.15
N VAL A 48 2.27 -4.62 18.54
CA VAL A 48 3.37 -4.22 17.65
C VAL A 48 4.14 -5.44 17.15
N LEU A 49 4.52 -6.36 18.05
CA LEU A 49 5.21 -7.60 17.68
C LEU A 49 4.33 -8.52 16.81
N GLY A 50 3.02 -8.53 17.03
CA GLY A 50 2.08 -9.27 16.19
C GLY A 50 1.99 -8.69 14.78
N ILE A 51 1.96 -7.36 14.64
CA ILE A 51 1.95 -6.67 13.35
C ILE A 51 3.29 -6.85 12.64
N GLN A 52 4.42 -6.67 13.34
CA GLN A 52 5.75 -6.89 12.79
C GLN A 52 5.89 -8.32 12.30
N LYS A 53 5.59 -9.31 13.15
CA LYS A 53 5.64 -10.72 12.74
C LYS A 53 4.74 -11.03 11.54
N TYR A 54 3.56 -10.41 11.47
CA TYR A 54 2.66 -10.58 10.33
C TYR A 54 3.25 -9.99 9.04
N MET A 55 3.86 -8.81 9.14
CA MET A 55 4.56 -8.15 8.02
C MET A 55 5.81 -8.94 7.61
N ASP A 56 6.64 -9.34 8.57
CA ASP A 56 7.88 -10.11 8.34
C ASP A 56 7.61 -11.53 7.80
N SER A 57 6.43 -12.11 8.05
CA SER A 57 6.07 -13.44 7.56
C SER A 57 5.53 -13.48 6.13
N ARG A 58 5.43 -12.32 5.47
CA ARG A 58 5.28 -12.27 4.03
C ARG A 58 6.67 -12.37 3.45
N ASP A 59 7.15 -13.60 3.27
CA ASP A 59 8.27 -13.83 2.35
C ASP A 59 7.91 -13.10 1.04
N GLY A 60 8.80 -12.23 0.57
CA GLY A 60 8.55 -11.41 -0.62
C GLY A 60 8.20 -12.31 -1.80
N THR A 61 7.33 -11.82 -2.69
CA THR A 61 7.04 -12.60 -3.90
C THR A 61 8.24 -12.48 -4.83
N LYS A 62 8.80 -13.60 -5.28
CA LYS A 62 9.95 -13.61 -6.18
C LYS A 62 9.68 -12.72 -7.40
N PRO A 63 10.66 -11.96 -7.91
CA PRO A 63 10.46 -11.10 -9.06
C PRO A 63 9.77 -11.78 -10.25
N ALA A 64 10.15 -13.02 -10.58
CA ALA A 64 9.56 -13.82 -11.66
C ALA A 64 8.08 -14.21 -11.44
N ASP A 65 7.64 -14.27 -10.19
CA ASP A 65 6.29 -14.68 -9.80
C ASP A 65 5.35 -13.49 -9.60
N LEU A 66 5.87 -12.25 -9.62
CA LEU A 66 5.06 -11.04 -9.47
C LEU A 66 4.08 -10.86 -10.62
N ARG A 67 2.87 -10.38 -10.32
CA ARG A 67 1.84 -10.13 -11.32
C ARG A 67 1.31 -8.70 -11.21
N VAL A 68 1.37 -7.97 -12.32
CA VAL A 68 0.60 -6.73 -12.49
C VAL A 68 -0.80 -7.12 -12.94
N THR A 69 -1.83 -6.60 -12.29
CA THR A 69 -3.22 -6.86 -12.68
C THR A 69 -3.73 -5.73 -13.55
N ALA A 70 -4.06 -6.02 -14.79
CA ALA A 70 -4.79 -5.10 -15.65
C ALA A 70 -6.28 -5.27 -15.46
N VAL A 71 -6.99 -4.15 -15.31
CA VAL A 71 -8.44 -4.08 -15.17
C VAL A 71 -9.01 -3.30 -16.35
N SER A 72 -9.85 -3.94 -17.15
CA SER A 72 -10.57 -3.28 -18.24
C SER A 72 -11.75 -2.47 -17.72
N ALA A 73 -12.26 -1.55 -18.55
CA ALA A 73 -13.40 -0.69 -18.20
C ALA A 73 -14.69 -1.45 -17.82
N ASP A 74 -14.86 -2.68 -18.30
CA ASP A 74 -15.97 -3.57 -17.93
C ASP A 74 -15.74 -4.36 -16.62
N GLY A 75 -14.59 -4.15 -15.98
CA GLY A 75 -14.19 -4.81 -14.74
C GLY A 75 -13.52 -6.17 -14.92
N GLY A 76 -13.23 -6.59 -16.16
CA GLY A 76 -12.42 -7.78 -16.43
C GLY A 76 -11.00 -7.61 -15.89
N GLU A 77 -10.47 -8.64 -15.22
CA GLU A 77 -9.11 -8.63 -14.68
C GLU A 77 -8.22 -9.63 -15.44
N THR A 78 -6.99 -9.22 -15.75
CA THR A 78 -5.95 -10.06 -16.36
C THR A 78 -4.64 -9.87 -15.62
N GLU A 79 -4.03 -10.96 -15.17
CA GLU A 79 -2.71 -10.94 -14.53
C GLU A 79 -1.61 -11.05 -15.58
N LEU A 80 -0.58 -10.22 -15.42
CA LEU A 80 0.54 -10.08 -16.33
C LEU A 80 1.83 -10.44 -15.60
N ALA A 81 2.53 -11.44 -16.12
CA ALA A 81 3.88 -11.76 -15.70
C ALA A 81 4.86 -10.67 -16.16
N PRO A 82 6.02 -10.53 -15.49
CA PRO A 82 7.10 -9.70 -15.98
C PRO A 82 7.49 -10.23 -17.37
N TRP A 83 7.64 -9.31 -18.30
CA TRP A 83 8.13 -9.62 -19.63
C TRP A 83 9.60 -10.03 -19.56
N SER A 84 10.44 -9.28 -18.85
CA SER A 84 11.87 -9.61 -18.68
C SER A 84 12.35 -9.27 -17.27
N ILE A 85 13.32 -10.05 -16.81
CA ILE A 85 14.04 -9.83 -15.56
C ILE A 85 15.52 -10.09 -15.83
N TRP A 86 16.38 -9.20 -15.36
CA TRP A 86 17.84 -9.36 -15.48
C TRP A 86 18.54 -8.70 -14.28
N ALA A 87 19.78 -9.11 -14.01
CA ALA A 87 20.58 -8.51 -12.94
C ALA A 87 20.86 -7.02 -13.23
N ASP A 88 20.84 -6.18 -12.19
CA ASP A 88 21.12 -4.76 -12.39
C ASP A 88 22.54 -4.54 -12.93
N GLY A 89 22.65 -3.80 -14.03
CA GLY A 89 23.90 -3.57 -14.76
C GLY A 89 24.19 -4.54 -15.91
N ASP A 90 23.46 -5.65 -16.02
CA ASP A 90 23.56 -6.55 -17.17
C ASP A 90 22.73 -6.06 -18.37
N GLU A 91 23.01 -6.58 -19.57
CA GLU A 91 22.20 -6.30 -20.76
C GLU A 91 20.85 -7.01 -20.67
N ARG A 92 19.76 -6.27 -20.97
CA ARG A 92 18.41 -6.83 -21.06
C ARG A 92 18.35 -7.85 -22.18
N THR A 93 18.09 -9.11 -21.85
CA THR A 93 17.84 -10.19 -22.82
C THR A 93 16.40 -10.63 -22.76
N ASN A 94 15.64 -10.48 -23.85
CA ASN A 94 14.38 -11.18 -24.03
C ASN A 94 13.98 -11.21 -25.52
N ASP A 95 13.61 -12.39 -25.99
CA ASP A 95 13.16 -12.64 -27.37
C ASP A 95 11.63 -12.85 -27.46
N GLU A 96 10.91 -12.76 -26.35
CA GLU A 96 9.45 -12.93 -26.30
C GLU A 96 8.70 -11.64 -26.69
N ASP A 97 7.53 -11.80 -27.29
CA ASP A 97 6.64 -10.66 -27.57
C ASP A 97 6.03 -10.10 -26.26
N PRO A 98 5.74 -8.78 -26.18
CA PRO A 98 5.01 -8.19 -25.06
C PRO A 98 3.64 -8.85 -24.82
N SER A 99 3.16 -8.77 -23.59
CA SER A 99 1.79 -9.22 -23.28
C SER A 99 0.77 -8.34 -24.00
N THR A 100 -0.29 -8.93 -24.55
CA THR A 100 -1.30 -8.16 -25.29
C THR A 100 -2.61 -8.02 -24.53
N LEU A 101 -3.14 -6.80 -24.44
CA LEU A 101 -4.45 -6.51 -23.83
C LEU A 101 -5.41 -5.84 -24.82
N ASP A 102 -6.71 -6.02 -24.60
CA ASP A 102 -7.71 -5.25 -25.34
C ASP A 102 -7.83 -3.86 -24.72
N ILE A 103 -7.31 -2.85 -25.42
CA ILE A 103 -7.30 -1.45 -24.99
C ILE A 103 -7.95 -0.64 -26.11
N PRO A 104 -9.25 -0.30 -26.03
CA PRO A 104 -9.93 0.50 -27.06
C PRO A 104 -9.31 1.89 -27.21
N ALA A 105 -9.39 2.52 -28.39
CA ALA A 105 -8.75 3.84 -28.62
C ALA A 105 -9.43 4.97 -27.83
N ASP A 106 -10.73 4.84 -27.63
CA ASP A 106 -11.59 5.71 -26.84
C ASP A 106 -11.84 5.16 -25.43
N GLY A 107 -11.03 4.20 -24.99
CA GLY A 107 -11.15 3.55 -23.69
C GLY A 107 -9.86 3.57 -22.89
N GLU A 108 -9.93 3.00 -21.70
CA GLU A 108 -8.85 2.97 -20.73
C GLU A 108 -8.70 1.58 -20.10
N ILE A 109 -7.52 1.34 -19.52
CA ILE A 109 -7.28 0.23 -18.60
C ILE A 109 -6.62 0.75 -17.33
N THR A 110 -6.86 0.09 -16.20
CA THR A 110 -6.13 0.37 -14.95
C THR A 110 -5.16 -0.76 -14.65
N LEU A 111 -3.89 -0.43 -14.49
CA LEU A 111 -2.85 -1.34 -14.03
C LEU A 111 -2.72 -1.22 -12.51
N LYS A 112 -2.95 -2.31 -11.78
CA LYS A 112 -2.71 -2.43 -10.34
C LYS A 112 -1.38 -3.13 -10.12
N LEU A 113 -0.50 -2.50 -9.36
CA LEU A 113 0.82 -3.04 -9.07
C LEU A 113 0.76 -3.88 -7.78
N PRO A 114 1.50 -4.99 -7.69
CA PRO A 114 1.65 -5.72 -6.44
C PRO A 114 2.46 -4.88 -5.43
N SER A 115 2.34 -5.20 -4.13
CA SER A 115 3.04 -4.48 -3.06
C SER A 115 4.52 -4.39 -3.29
N ASP A 116 5.12 -5.52 -3.65
CA ASP A 116 6.55 -5.70 -3.89
C ASP A 116 7.09 -4.86 -5.07
N VAL A 117 6.22 -4.15 -5.80
CA VAL A 117 6.62 -3.19 -6.85
C VAL A 117 6.30 -1.78 -6.42
N TYR A 118 5.07 -1.50 -5.95
CA TYR A 118 4.71 -0.11 -5.62
C TYR A 118 5.38 0.39 -4.35
N ASP A 119 5.92 -0.46 -3.48
CA ASP A 119 6.68 -0.04 -2.30
C ASP A 119 8.16 0.29 -2.60
N HIS A 120 8.57 0.13 -3.85
CA HIS A 120 9.83 0.59 -4.42
C HIS A 120 9.60 1.74 -5.40
N ASP A 121 10.69 2.35 -5.86
CA ASP A 121 10.64 3.29 -6.98
C ASP A 121 10.36 2.52 -8.27
N TRP A 122 9.48 3.07 -9.11
CA TRP A 122 9.12 2.46 -10.37
C TRP A 122 8.80 3.51 -11.43
N THR A 123 8.90 3.12 -12.69
CA THR A 123 8.68 4.01 -13.84
C THR A 123 7.63 3.43 -14.76
N LEU A 124 6.77 4.30 -15.28
CA LEU A 124 5.82 4.02 -16.35
C LEU A 124 6.32 4.68 -17.63
N LEU A 125 6.45 3.92 -18.71
CA LEU A 125 6.66 4.41 -20.06
C LEU A 125 5.41 4.13 -20.89
N GLN A 126 4.90 5.14 -21.58
CA GLN A 126 3.81 5.01 -22.54
C GLN A 126 4.33 5.41 -23.92
N VAL A 127 4.18 4.50 -24.88
CA VAL A 127 4.63 4.64 -26.26
C VAL A 127 3.41 4.71 -27.17
N TYR A 128 3.38 5.73 -28.01
CA TYR A 128 2.34 5.98 -28.99
C TYR A 128 2.88 5.82 -30.42
N ASP A 129 1.99 5.72 -31.40
CA ASP A 129 2.35 5.66 -32.82
C ASP A 129 2.95 6.97 -33.36
N ASP A 130 2.74 8.08 -32.65
CA ASP A 130 3.51 9.32 -32.77
C ASP A 130 4.48 9.47 -31.59
N GLU A 131 5.78 9.51 -31.88
CA GLU A 131 6.83 9.67 -30.87
C GLU A 131 6.70 10.95 -30.04
N GLY A 132 6.11 12.01 -30.60
CA GLY A 132 5.86 13.28 -29.91
C GLY A 132 4.86 13.17 -28.77
N ALA A 133 4.06 12.09 -28.75
CA ALA A 133 3.11 11.80 -27.67
C ALA A 133 3.65 10.85 -26.60
N ASN A 134 4.86 10.29 -26.77
CA ASN A 134 5.48 9.42 -25.77
C ASN A 134 5.64 10.14 -24.43
N SER A 135 5.42 9.40 -23.34
CA SER A 135 5.55 9.95 -22.00
C SER A 135 6.20 8.96 -21.04
N SER A 136 6.94 9.48 -20.07
CA SER A 136 7.51 8.72 -18.99
C SER A 136 7.22 9.40 -17.65
N SER A 137 6.77 8.61 -16.69
CA SER A 137 6.45 9.04 -15.32
C SER A 137 7.21 8.16 -14.35
N SER A 138 7.89 8.77 -13.38
CA SER A 138 8.55 8.05 -12.28
C SER A 138 7.76 8.26 -10.99
N TYR A 139 7.65 7.19 -10.21
CA TYR A 139 6.92 7.17 -8.96
C TYR A 139 7.85 6.69 -7.85
N ALA A 140 7.84 7.41 -6.73
CA ALA A 140 8.54 6.98 -5.54
C ALA A 140 7.78 5.86 -4.83
N ALA A 141 8.47 5.15 -3.94
CA ALA A 141 7.87 4.17 -3.03
C ALA A 141 6.55 4.64 -2.42
N ASN A 142 5.50 3.85 -2.61
CA ASN A 142 4.12 4.04 -2.16
C ASN A 142 3.39 5.29 -2.72
N GLU A 143 3.95 5.97 -3.71
CA GLU A 143 3.31 7.15 -4.33
C GLU A 143 2.06 6.77 -5.12
N ALA A 144 2.16 5.74 -5.95
CA ALA A 144 1.05 5.23 -6.76
C ALA A 144 1.04 3.70 -6.72
N LYS A 145 -0.15 3.13 -6.48
CA LYS A 145 -0.40 1.68 -6.42
C LYS A 145 -1.14 1.16 -7.65
N GLU A 146 -1.75 2.08 -8.37
CA GLU A 146 -2.49 1.84 -9.59
C GLU A 146 -2.31 3.05 -10.52
N VAL A 147 -2.35 2.80 -11.82
CA VAL A 147 -2.33 3.83 -12.86
C VAL A 147 -3.33 3.50 -13.96
N THR A 148 -4.03 4.51 -14.43
CA THR A 148 -4.95 4.41 -15.56
C THR A 148 -4.22 4.82 -16.84
N ILE A 149 -4.34 3.99 -17.88
CA ILE A 149 -3.74 4.20 -19.19
C ILE A 149 -4.85 4.34 -20.20
N GLU A 150 -4.83 5.45 -20.92
CA GLU A 150 -5.73 5.74 -22.03
C GLU A 150 -5.26 5.05 -23.30
N GLY A 151 -6.19 4.59 -24.13
CA GLY A 151 -5.86 3.96 -25.41
C GLY A 151 -5.35 4.92 -26.48
N SER A 152 -5.56 6.22 -26.29
CA SER A 152 -5.03 7.27 -27.15
C SER A 152 -4.51 8.45 -26.32
N SER A 153 -3.52 9.16 -26.86
CA SER A 153 -2.94 10.30 -26.18
C SER A 153 -3.93 11.46 -26.09
N SER A 154 -3.84 12.24 -25.01
CA SER A 154 -4.56 13.51 -24.89
C SER A 154 -3.97 14.62 -25.78
N LEU A 155 -2.74 14.44 -26.26
CA LEU A 155 -2.10 15.32 -27.25
C LEU A 155 -2.62 15.01 -28.65
N THR A 156 -2.52 16.00 -29.53
CA THR A 156 -2.82 15.85 -30.96
C THR A 156 -1.53 15.89 -31.78
N ASP A 157 -1.46 15.06 -32.82
CA ASP A 157 -0.40 15.12 -33.84
C ASP A 157 -0.53 16.35 -34.76
N ASP A 158 0.38 16.49 -35.71
CA ASP A 158 0.39 17.57 -36.71
C ASP A 158 -0.85 17.58 -37.63
N ASP A 159 -1.52 16.42 -37.78
CA ASP A 159 -2.73 16.23 -38.58
C ASP A 159 -4.02 16.41 -37.75
N GLY A 160 -3.90 16.66 -36.44
CA GLY A 160 -5.01 16.85 -35.51
C GLY A 160 -5.65 15.57 -35.00
N ASN A 161 -5.03 14.39 -35.19
CA ASN A 161 -5.49 13.13 -34.63
C ASN A 161 -4.90 12.91 -33.24
N HIS A 162 -5.53 12.03 -32.45
CA HIS A 162 -5.01 11.57 -31.17
C HIS A 162 -4.16 10.31 -31.38
N PRO A 163 -2.84 10.37 -31.16
CA PRO A 163 -1.94 9.23 -31.32
C PRO A 163 -2.42 8.01 -30.55
N ARG A 164 -2.36 6.84 -31.18
CA ARG A 164 -2.80 5.56 -30.62
C ARG A 164 -1.70 4.99 -29.73
N LEU A 165 -2.06 4.55 -28.53
CA LEU A 165 -1.14 3.81 -27.67
C LEU A 165 -0.68 2.56 -28.42
N ILE A 166 0.62 2.27 -28.44
CA ILE A 166 1.20 1.06 -29.04
C ILE A 166 1.99 0.22 -28.04
N GLY A 167 2.36 0.79 -26.90
CA GLY A 167 3.09 0.06 -25.86
C GLY A 167 3.05 0.77 -24.50
N VAL A 168 3.12 -0.03 -23.44
CA VAL A 168 3.28 0.42 -22.06
C VAL A 168 4.36 -0.44 -21.43
N GLU A 169 5.32 0.19 -20.75
CA GLU A 169 6.27 -0.53 -19.90
C GLU A 169 6.18 -0.03 -18.45
N ILE A 170 6.13 -0.98 -17.51
CA ILE A 170 6.41 -0.72 -16.09
C ILE A 170 7.79 -1.30 -15.80
N GLN A 171 8.66 -0.51 -15.17
CA GLN A 171 9.99 -0.94 -14.76
C GLN A 171 10.21 -0.65 -13.28
N SER A 172 10.79 -1.60 -12.56
CA SER A 172 11.24 -1.42 -11.19
C SER A 172 12.50 -2.24 -10.89
N VAL A 173 13.33 -1.75 -9.97
CA VAL A 173 14.45 -2.50 -9.40
C VAL A 173 13.96 -3.21 -8.16
N LEU A 174 14.10 -4.52 -8.15
CA LEU A 174 13.63 -5.44 -7.12
C LEU A 174 14.81 -6.22 -6.53
N ILE A 175 14.56 -6.91 -5.42
CA ILE A 175 15.53 -7.84 -4.83
C ILE A 175 15.07 -9.27 -5.13
N ASP A 176 15.94 -10.06 -5.76
CA ASP A 176 15.77 -11.51 -5.88
C ASP A 176 16.56 -12.20 -4.77
N ASP A 177 15.85 -12.95 -3.92
CA ASP A 177 16.41 -13.69 -2.79
C ASP A 177 16.38 -15.22 -3.02
N SER A 178 16.12 -15.65 -4.26
CA SER A 178 15.97 -17.07 -4.57
C SER A 178 17.27 -17.87 -4.58
N GLY A 179 18.41 -17.19 -4.60
CA GLY A 179 19.76 -17.75 -4.56
C GLY A 179 20.37 -17.84 -3.16
N ASP A 180 21.69 -18.03 -3.10
CA ASP A 180 22.45 -18.01 -1.84
C ASP A 180 22.70 -16.58 -1.31
N GLU A 181 22.58 -15.58 -2.19
CA GLU A 181 22.77 -14.15 -1.91
C GLU A 181 21.59 -13.35 -2.49
N GLU A 182 21.22 -12.25 -1.83
CA GLU A 182 20.24 -11.28 -2.35
C GLU A 182 20.87 -10.49 -3.50
N GLU A 183 20.20 -10.45 -4.65
CA GLU A 183 20.68 -9.79 -5.86
C GLU A 183 19.68 -8.73 -6.35
N PRO A 184 20.12 -7.49 -6.67
CA PRO A 184 19.26 -6.51 -7.30
C PRO A 184 19.00 -6.91 -8.77
N VAL A 185 17.72 -6.96 -9.14
CA VAL A 185 17.26 -7.26 -10.50
C VAL A 185 16.36 -6.16 -11.01
N VAL A 186 16.37 -5.93 -12.32
CA VAL A 186 15.40 -5.07 -12.99
C VAL A 186 14.28 -5.94 -13.54
N ALA A 187 13.04 -5.67 -13.14
CA ALA A 187 11.85 -6.32 -13.70
C ALA A 187 11.10 -5.34 -14.60
N VAL A 188 10.71 -5.82 -15.79
CA VAL A 188 9.91 -5.05 -16.75
C VAL A 188 8.64 -5.81 -17.11
N TRP A 189 7.50 -5.15 -17.02
CA TRP A 189 6.24 -5.59 -17.62
C TRP A 189 6.03 -4.78 -18.90
N SER A 190 6.02 -5.45 -20.05
CA SER A 190 5.78 -4.83 -21.35
C SER A 190 4.42 -5.27 -21.87
N ILE A 191 3.58 -4.30 -22.23
CA ILE A 191 2.18 -4.49 -22.61
C ILE A 191 1.93 -3.77 -23.93
N ALA A 192 1.34 -4.46 -24.90
CA ALA A 192 0.88 -3.88 -26.15
C ALA A 192 -0.65 -4.01 -26.29
N PRO A 193 -1.34 -3.07 -26.95
CA PRO A 193 -2.71 -3.30 -27.36
C PRO A 193 -2.80 -4.45 -28.37
N LYS A 194 -3.89 -5.21 -28.32
CA LYS A 194 -4.23 -6.17 -29.38
C LYS A 194 -4.44 -5.43 -30.70
N LYS A 195 -3.98 -6.05 -31.78
CA LYS A 195 -4.18 -5.59 -33.16
C LYS A 195 -5.57 -5.91 -33.67
#